data_AF-A0A2P2IE54-F1
#
_entry.id   AF-A0A2P2IE54-F1
#
_cell.length_a   1.000
_cell.length_b   1.000
_cell.length_c   1.000
_cell.angle_alpha   90.00
_cell.angle_beta   90.00
_cell.angle_gamma   90.00
#
_symmetry.space_group_name_H-M   'P 1'
#
loop_
_entity.id
_entity.type
_entity.pdbx_description
1 polymer ?
#
loop_
_entity_poly.entity_id
_entity_poly.type
_entity_poly.pdbx_seq_one_letter_code
_entity_poly.pdbx_strand_id
1 'polypeptide(L)'
;ADGKILDQETYVGGHVEAIESGVFRADIPCRFRMVPEAFQKLIDNLDRTLKFTIEVEEGIPFSEVINYDEIYGEIKEKLEDLRDTPNRLENPLIYHLDVAAMYPNIILTNRLQPSAMVSEQTCAACDFNKPGSMCQRRMSWLWRGEVIPATRVEVQRTQHQLQTERFPPLVPGQPHRAFHQLFKEEQAAVTKKRLQEYCRIAYKRQHVTKLEERHQTICQRENPFYVNTVRSFRDRRYEYKGLAKASKKEVAEAMIK
;
A
#
# COMPACT_ATOMS: atom_id res chain seq x y z
N ALA A 1 4.00 11.18 22.91
CA ALA A 1 5.46 11.20 22.68
C ALA A 1 6.03 12.63 22.64
N ASP A 2 5.47 13.59 21.88
CA ASP A 2 6.05 14.96 21.82
C ASP A 2 5.17 16.09 22.37
N GLY A 3 3.96 15.78 22.87
CA GLY A 3 3.02 16.78 23.39
C GLY A 3 2.47 17.77 22.34
N LYS A 4 2.74 17.53 21.06
CA LYS A 4 2.23 18.29 19.92
C LYS A 4 0.82 17.82 19.55
N ILE A 5 0.01 18.73 19.02
CA ILE A 5 -1.33 18.40 18.54
C ILE A 5 -1.22 17.66 17.21
N LEU A 6 -1.84 16.49 17.15
CA LEU A 6 -2.07 15.76 15.91
C LEU A 6 -3.25 16.39 15.18
N ASP A 7 -3.04 16.80 13.95
CA ASP A 7 -4.10 17.40 13.11
C ASP A 7 -4.80 16.35 12.26
N GLN A 8 -3.98 15.54 11.58
CA GLN A 8 -4.45 14.43 10.77
C GLN A 8 -3.52 13.24 10.97
N GLU A 9 -4.08 12.04 10.99
CA GLU A 9 -3.30 10.81 10.87
C GLU A 9 -3.81 9.93 9.74
N THR A 10 -2.87 9.21 9.15
CA THR A 10 -3.08 8.27 8.07
C THR A 10 -1.91 7.28 8.05
N TYR A 11 -1.80 6.52 6.97
CA TYR A 11 -0.70 5.61 6.69
C TYR A 11 -0.05 5.99 5.35
N VAL A 12 1.19 5.55 5.13
CA VAL A 12 1.81 5.66 3.80
C VAL A 12 1.17 4.61 2.88
N GLY A 13 0.48 5.10 1.85
CA GLY A 13 -0.26 4.28 0.89
C GLY A 13 0.60 3.77 -0.26
N GLY A 14 0.04 3.74 -1.46
CA GLY A 14 0.74 3.32 -2.67
C GLY A 14 1.98 4.15 -2.95
N HIS A 15 3.05 3.47 -3.38
CA HIS A 15 4.27 4.09 -3.82
C HIS A 15 4.17 4.46 -5.30
N VAL A 16 4.59 5.67 -5.66
CA VAL A 16 4.55 6.15 -7.05
C VAL A 16 5.91 6.78 -7.35
N GLU A 17 6.52 6.30 -8.43
CA GLU A 17 7.80 6.82 -8.94
C GLU A 17 7.68 7.08 -10.44
N ALA A 18 8.18 8.23 -10.86
CA ALA A 18 8.46 8.52 -12.27
C ALA A 18 9.98 8.40 -12.46
N ILE A 19 10.42 7.23 -12.94
CA ILE A 19 11.85 6.92 -13.06
C ILE A 19 12.44 7.62 -14.29
N GLU A 20 11.74 7.56 -15.43
CA GLU A 20 12.15 8.19 -16.68
C GLU A 20 10.96 8.87 -17.37
N SER A 21 11.24 9.97 -18.05
CA SER A 21 10.27 10.70 -18.87
C SER A 21 10.81 10.85 -20.29
N GLY A 22 9.96 10.66 -21.29
CA GLY A 22 10.35 10.76 -22.70
C GLY A 22 9.35 10.07 -23.62
N VAL A 23 9.71 10.00 -24.90
CA VAL A 23 8.93 9.24 -25.90
C VAL A 23 9.63 7.90 -26.12
N PHE A 24 8.98 6.81 -25.70
CA PHE A 24 9.44 5.45 -25.94
C PHE A 24 8.53 4.79 -26.97
N ARG A 25 9.13 4.23 -28.02
CA ARG A 25 8.41 3.54 -29.10
C ARG A 25 9.14 2.26 -29.48
N ALA A 26 8.37 1.26 -29.91
CA ALA A 26 8.90 -0.03 -30.31
C ALA A 26 9.80 0.03 -31.56
N ASP A 27 9.78 1.12 -32.32
CA ASP A 27 10.59 1.32 -33.53
C ASP A 27 11.78 2.28 -33.34
N ILE A 28 12.00 2.78 -32.11
CA ILE A 28 13.11 3.68 -31.80
C ILE A 28 14.09 2.97 -30.86
N PRO A 29 15.37 2.77 -31.28
CA PRO A 29 16.35 2.09 -30.45
C PRO A 29 16.59 2.82 -29.11
N CYS A 30 16.69 2.03 -28.05
CA CYS A 30 17.00 2.47 -26.70
C CYS A 30 18.31 1.84 -26.22
N ARG A 31 19.07 2.58 -25.40
CA ARG A 31 20.28 2.06 -24.79
C ARG A 31 19.95 1.31 -23.52
N PHE A 32 20.31 0.03 -23.46
CA PHE A 32 20.16 -0.81 -22.27
C PHE A 32 21.51 -0.99 -21.60
N ARG A 33 21.57 -0.67 -20.31
CA ARG A 33 22.70 -1.00 -19.43
C ARG A 33 22.19 -1.94 -18.35
N MET A 34 22.40 -3.22 -18.59
CA MET A 34 21.86 -4.27 -17.75
C MET A 34 22.87 -4.73 -16.70
N VAL A 35 22.39 -5.41 -15.67
CA VAL A 35 23.20 -5.88 -14.53
C VAL A 35 23.43 -7.40 -14.70
N PRO A 36 24.64 -7.85 -15.10
CA PRO A 36 24.91 -9.27 -15.36
C PRO A 36 24.54 -10.20 -14.19
N GLU A 37 24.77 -9.76 -12.97
CA GLU A 37 24.46 -10.53 -11.75
C GLU A 37 22.96 -10.77 -11.59
N ALA A 38 22.11 -9.91 -12.13
CA ALA A 38 20.66 -10.11 -12.11
C ALA A 38 20.26 -11.25 -13.06
N PHE A 39 20.85 -11.33 -14.26
CA PHE A 39 20.59 -12.42 -15.19
C PHE A 39 21.14 -13.75 -14.69
N GLN A 40 22.32 -13.75 -14.04
CA GLN A 40 22.82 -14.97 -13.41
C GLN A 40 21.83 -15.52 -12.38
N LYS A 41 21.25 -14.65 -11.54
CA LYS A 41 20.20 -15.06 -10.60
C LYS A 41 18.96 -15.61 -11.30
N LEU A 42 18.57 -15.07 -12.46
CA LEU A 42 17.44 -15.60 -13.24
C LEU A 42 17.75 -16.99 -13.79
N ILE A 43 18.96 -17.19 -14.32
CA ILE A 43 19.44 -18.49 -14.82
C ILE A 43 19.46 -19.53 -13.69
N ASP A 44 20.03 -19.18 -12.53
CA ASP A 44 20.14 -20.07 -11.37
C ASP A 44 18.76 -20.52 -10.86
N ASN A 45 17.73 -19.68 -11.01
CA ASN A 45 16.35 -19.97 -10.60
C ASN A 45 15.44 -20.43 -11.75
N LEU A 46 15.95 -20.60 -12.97
CA LEU A 46 15.13 -20.82 -14.16
C LEU A 46 14.29 -22.10 -14.04
N ASP A 47 14.90 -23.20 -13.59
CA ASP A 47 14.22 -24.51 -13.46
C ASP A 47 13.04 -24.42 -12.49
N ARG A 48 13.27 -23.81 -11.32
CA ARG A 48 12.25 -23.62 -10.30
C ARG A 48 11.12 -22.72 -10.82
N THR A 49 11.46 -21.65 -11.52
CA THR A 49 10.48 -20.69 -12.05
C THR A 49 9.59 -21.36 -13.10
N LEU A 50 10.16 -22.10 -14.05
CA LEU A 50 9.37 -22.78 -15.08
C LEU A 50 8.46 -23.86 -14.50
N LYS A 51 8.97 -24.67 -13.56
CA LYS A 51 8.13 -25.67 -12.85
C LYS A 51 6.99 -25.01 -12.08
N PHE A 52 7.27 -23.90 -11.40
CA PHE A 52 6.22 -23.14 -10.71
C PHE A 52 5.14 -22.63 -11.68
N THR A 53 5.53 -22.07 -12.83
CA THR A 53 4.58 -21.62 -13.85
C THR A 53 3.72 -22.77 -14.37
N ILE A 54 4.33 -23.91 -14.69
CA ILE A 54 3.62 -25.09 -15.22
C ILE A 54 2.65 -25.66 -14.17
N GLU A 55 3.14 -25.95 -12.96
CA GLU A 55 2.38 -26.71 -11.97
C GLU A 55 1.42 -25.84 -11.15
N VAL A 56 1.81 -24.59 -10.84
CA VAL A 56 1.05 -23.72 -9.92
C VAL A 56 0.22 -22.69 -10.67
N GLU A 57 0.78 -22.05 -11.71
CA GLU A 57 0.05 -21.00 -12.45
C GLU A 57 -0.90 -21.59 -13.49
N GLU A 58 -0.43 -22.57 -14.27
CA GLU A 58 -1.24 -23.23 -15.31
C GLU A 58 -1.95 -24.50 -14.81
N GLY A 59 -1.51 -25.07 -13.68
CA GLY A 59 -2.14 -26.26 -13.09
C GLY A 59 -1.92 -27.55 -13.89
N ILE A 60 -0.86 -27.60 -14.70
CA ILE A 60 -0.53 -28.73 -15.57
C ILE A 60 0.45 -29.66 -14.85
N PRO A 61 0.20 -30.97 -14.76
CA PRO A 61 1.18 -31.91 -14.23
C PRO A 61 2.46 -31.92 -15.07
N PHE A 62 3.62 -31.83 -14.42
CA PHE A 62 4.90 -31.79 -15.13
C PHE A 62 5.13 -33.00 -16.06
N SER A 63 4.53 -34.15 -15.76
CA SER A 63 4.57 -35.36 -16.59
C SER A 63 3.95 -35.21 -17.98
N GLU A 64 3.08 -34.21 -18.18
CA GLU A 64 2.44 -33.95 -19.48
C GLU A 64 3.28 -33.01 -20.37
N VAL A 65 4.38 -32.46 -19.84
CA VAL A 65 5.24 -31.52 -20.55
C VAL A 65 6.24 -32.27 -21.42
N ILE A 66 6.16 -32.07 -22.73
CA ILE A 66 6.97 -32.80 -23.72
C ILE A 66 8.21 -32.04 -24.20
N ASN A 67 8.22 -30.71 -24.08
CA ASN A 67 9.24 -29.83 -24.66
C ASN A 67 9.97 -29.01 -23.58
N TYR A 68 10.03 -29.49 -22.34
CA TYR A 68 10.62 -28.74 -21.22
C TYR A 68 12.09 -28.40 -21.48
N ASP A 69 12.91 -29.39 -21.83
CA ASP A 69 14.35 -29.22 -21.99
C ASP A 69 14.69 -28.26 -23.14
N GLU A 70 13.89 -28.29 -24.21
CA GLU A 70 14.01 -27.37 -25.36
C GLU A 70 13.74 -25.93 -24.93
N ILE A 71 12.59 -25.66 -24.32
CA ILE A 71 12.21 -24.31 -23.87
C ILE A 71 13.14 -23.79 -22.77
N TYR A 72 13.56 -24.67 -21.85
CA TYR A 72 14.56 -24.34 -20.84
C TYR A 72 15.87 -23.88 -21.50
N GLY A 73 16.35 -24.64 -22.49
CA GLY A 73 17.56 -24.31 -23.24
C GLY A 73 17.46 -22.97 -23.96
N GLU A 74 16.36 -22.73 -24.69
CA GLU A 74 16.14 -21.47 -25.42
C GLU A 74 16.11 -20.24 -24.51
N ILE A 75 15.41 -20.32 -23.38
CA ILE A 75 15.33 -19.21 -22.43
C ILE A 75 16.69 -18.97 -21.79
N LYS A 76 17.39 -20.05 -21.40
CA LYS A 76 18.72 -19.97 -20.81
C LYS A 76 19.71 -19.29 -21.75
N GLU A 77 19.74 -19.70 -23.02
CA GLU A 77 20.64 -19.11 -24.03
C GLU A 77 20.40 -17.61 -24.18
N LYS A 78 19.13 -17.18 -24.27
CA LYS A 78 18.78 -15.74 -24.33
C LYS A 78 19.21 -14.98 -23.08
N LEU A 79 19.08 -15.58 -21.89
CA LEU A 79 19.54 -14.95 -20.64
C LEU A 79 21.07 -14.88 -20.56
N GLU A 80 21.77 -15.89 -21.06
CA GLU A 80 23.24 -15.90 -21.14
C GLU A 80 23.74 -14.81 -22.10
N ASP A 81 23.10 -14.64 -23.27
CA ASP A 81 23.41 -13.56 -24.21
C ASP A 81 23.24 -12.17 -23.56
N LEU A 82 22.14 -11.94 -22.84
CA LEU A 82 21.90 -10.67 -22.12
C LEU A 82 22.90 -10.45 -20.97
N ARG A 83 23.32 -11.52 -20.29
CA ARG A 83 24.34 -11.47 -19.23
C ARG A 83 25.71 -11.09 -19.79
N ASP A 84 26.11 -11.74 -20.89
CA ASP A 84 27.45 -11.65 -21.45
C ASP A 84 27.64 -10.40 -22.33
N THR A 85 26.53 -9.82 -22.83
CA THR A 85 26.50 -8.54 -23.55
C THR A 85 25.57 -7.51 -22.88
N PRO A 86 25.92 -6.99 -21.69
CA PRO A 86 25.01 -6.19 -20.87
C PRO A 86 24.75 -4.76 -21.37
N ASN A 87 25.55 -4.26 -22.31
CA ASN A 87 25.39 -2.93 -22.89
C ASN A 87 24.91 -3.06 -24.34
N ARG A 88 23.64 -2.73 -24.59
CA ARG A 88 22.98 -2.97 -25.89
C ARG A 88 22.28 -1.72 -26.39
N LEU A 89 22.10 -1.64 -27.71
CA LEU A 89 21.32 -0.60 -28.38
C LEU A 89 20.31 -1.28 -29.31
N GLU A 90 19.07 -1.40 -28.85
CA GLU A 90 18.04 -2.22 -29.49
C GLU A 90 16.66 -1.58 -29.37
N ASN A 91 15.72 -2.02 -30.20
CA ASN A 91 14.34 -1.58 -30.14
C ASN A 91 13.64 -2.16 -28.90
N PRO A 92 12.95 -1.35 -28.08
CA PRO A 92 12.37 -1.80 -26.83
C PRO A 92 11.07 -2.58 -27.04
N LEU A 93 10.78 -3.50 -26.11
CA LEU A 93 9.43 -4.04 -25.90
C LEU A 93 8.79 -3.33 -24.71
N ILE A 94 7.66 -2.68 -24.94
CA ILE A 94 6.96 -1.89 -23.91
C ILE A 94 5.92 -2.78 -23.24
N TYR A 95 6.21 -3.22 -22.01
CA TYR A 95 5.33 -4.05 -21.20
C TYR A 95 4.70 -3.28 -20.03
N HIS A 96 3.46 -3.63 -19.70
CA HIS A 96 2.77 -3.20 -18.49
C HIS A 96 2.48 -4.42 -17.62
N LEU A 97 3.15 -4.50 -16.47
CA LEU A 97 2.98 -5.56 -15.48
C LEU A 97 2.09 -5.03 -14.34
N ASP A 98 0.97 -5.70 -14.09
CA ASP A 98 0.04 -5.33 -13.02
C ASP A 98 -0.42 -6.58 -12.26
N VAL A 99 -0.45 -6.47 -10.94
CA VAL A 99 -0.88 -7.55 -10.04
C VAL A 99 -2.39 -7.53 -9.96
N ALA A 100 -3.03 -8.57 -10.52
CA ALA A 100 -4.47 -8.71 -10.47
C ALA A 100 -4.99 -8.72 -9.02
N ALA A 101 -5.86 -7.76 -8.68
CA ALA A 101 -6.47 -7.65 -7.35
C ALA A 101 -5.43 -7.67 -6.21
N MET A 102 -4.38 -6.86 -6.33
CA MET A 102 -3.26 -6.76 -5.37
C MET A 102 -3.71 -6.71 -3.91
N TYR A 103 -4.45 -5.68 -3.49
CA TYR A 103 -4.86 -5.52 -2.08
C TYR A 103 -5.77 -6.65 -1.57
N PRO A 104 -6.80 -7.10 -2.30
CA PRO A 104 -7.55 -8.29 -1.92
C PRO A 104 -6.66 -9.52 -1.71
N ASN A 105 -5.69 -9.78 -2.60
CA ASN A 105 -4.79 -10.92 -2.43
C ASN A 105 -3.87 -10.75 -1.20
N ILE A 106 -3.35 -9.54 -0.94
CA ILE A 106 -2.57 -9.25 0.28
C ILE A 106 -3.42 -9.49 1.54
N ILE A 107 -4.68 -9.04 1.54
CA ILE A 107 -5.64 -9.26 2.63
C ILE A 107 -5.83 -10.75 2.88
N LEU A 108 -6.06 -11.54 1.83
CA LEU A 108 -6.33 -12.98 1.94
C LEU A 108 -5.10 -13.77 2.38
N THR A 109 -3.92 -13.47 1.81
CA THR A 109 -2.65 -14.13 2.14
C THR A 109 -2.24 -13.90 3.59
N ASN A 110 -2.46 -12.69 4.12
CA ASN A 110 -2.06 -12.34 5.49
C ASN A 110 -3.23 -12.42 6.50
N ARG A 111 -4.43 -12.83 6.04
CA ARG A 111 -5.69 -12.84 6.81
C ARG A 111 -5.97 -11.50 7.51
N LEU A 112 -5.79 -10.40 6.79
CA LEU A 112 -5.98 -9.05 7.34
C LEU A 112 -7.47 -8.74 7.50
N GLN A 113 -7.88 -8.42 8.73
CA GLN A 113 -9.22 -7.90 9.00
C GLN A 113 -9.19 -7.08 10.30
N PRO A 114 -10.09 -6.10 10.46
CA PRO A 114 -10.07 -5.21 11.62
C PRO A 114 -10.12 -5.96 12.97
N SER A 115 -10.98 -6.97 13.10
CA SER A 115 -11.12 -7.75 14.33
C SER A 115 -9.86 -8.58 14.69
N ALA A 116 -9.02 -8.90 13.71
CA ALA A 116 -7.79 -9.67 13.94
C ALA A 116 -6.63 -8.80 14.45
N MET A 117 -6.75 -7.47 14.45
CA MET A 117 -5.74 -6.55 14.94
C MET A 117 -5.77 -6.51 16.47
N VAL A 118 -4.99 -7.39 17.11
CA VAL A 118 -5.02 -7.57 18.57
C VAL A 118 -3.88 -6.82 19.26
N SER A 119 -4.18 -6.25 20.44
CA SER A 119 -3.15 -5.72 21.33
C SER A 119 -2.44 -6.84 22.08
N GLU A 120 -1.28 -6.55 22.67
CA GLU A 120 -0.56 -7.49 23.54
C GLU A 120 -1.44 -7.91 24.74
N GLN A 121 -2.18 -6.98 25.33
CA GLN A 121 -3.11 -7.26 26.44
C GLN A 121 -4.23 -8.21 26.01
N THR A 122 -4.83 -7.97 24.85
CA THR A 122 -5.88 -8.83 24.29
C THR A 122 -5.35 -10.22 23.99
N CYS A 123 -4.14 -10.32 23.44
CA CYS A 123 -3.52 -11.60 23.13
C CYS A 123 -3.12 -12.35 24.41
N ALA A 124 -2.62 -11.65 25.42
CA ALA A 124 -2.25 -12.24 26.71
C ALA A 124 -3.44 -12.89 27.43
N ALA A 125 -4.63 -12.31 27.32
CA ALA A 125 -5.86 -12.84 27.89
C ALA A 125 -6.48 -14.00 27.09
N CYS A 126 -5.92 -14.35 25.93
CA CYS A 126 -6.46 -15.39 25.06
C CYS A 126 -6.06 -16.78 25.55
N ASP A 127 -7.03 -17.71 25.64
CA ASP A 127 -6.79 -19.12 26.00
C ASP A 127 -5.79 -19.85 25.08
N PHE A 128 -5.60 -19.30 23.89
CA PHE A 128 -4.71 -19.83 22.88
C PHE A 128 -3.31 -19.23 22.92
N ASN A 129 -3.03 -18.28 23.82
CA ASN A 129 -1.69 -17.76 24.03
C ASN A 129 -0.87 -18.74 24.87
N LYS A 130 -0.49 -19.87 24.27
CA LYS A 130 0.33 -20.91 24.88
C LYS A 130 1.74 -20.93 24.27
N PRO A 131 2.76 -21.44 24.99
CA PRO A 131 4.09 -21.67 24.40
C PRO A 131 3.99 -22.49 23.10
N GLY A 132 4.67 -22.03 22.04
CA GLY A 132 4.63 -22.69 20.72
C GLY A 132 3.43 -22.30 19.83
N SER A 133 2.60 -21.34 20.23
CA SER A 133 1.46 -20.91 19.41
C SER A 133 1.90 -20.11 18.18
N MET A 134 1.54 -20.60 16.98
CA MET A 134 1.92 -19.99 15.70
C MET A 134 0.85 -19.03 15.13
N CYS A 135 -0.09 -18.58 15.96
CA CYS A 135 -1.23 -17.77 15.52
C CYS A 135 -0.96 -16.26 15.44
N GLN A 136 0.16 -15.79 15.99
CA GLN A 136 0.50 -14.37 16.01
C GLN A 136 1.35 -14.04 14.79
N ARG A 137 0.78 -13.31 13.81
CA ARG A 137 1.54 -12.76 12.69
C ARG A 137 1.84 -11.29 12.98
N ARG A 138 3.11 -10.94 13.19
CA ARG A 138 3.53 -9.55 13.39
C ARG A 138 3.89 -8.91 12.06
N MET A 139 3.32 -7.76 11.76
CA MET A 139 3.61 -7.00 10.54
C MET A 139 3.89 -5.55 10.89
N SER A 140 4.79 -4.91 10.14
CA SER A 140 5.03 -3.48 10.24
C SER A 140 4.19 -2.70 9.22
N TRP A 141 3.91 -1.45 9.57
CA TRP A 141 3.24 -0.48 8.73
C TRP A 141 3.75 0.92 9.06
N LEU A 142 3.73 1.81 8.08
CA LEU A 142 4.26 3.16 8.24
C LEU A 142 3.13 4.13 8.54
N TRP A 143 3.05 4.58 9.79
CA TRP A 143 2.12 5.62 10.22
C TRP A 143 2.59 6.98 9.73
N ARG A 144 1.66 7.80 9.26
CA ARG A 144 1.90 9.18 8.83
C ARG A 144 0.99 10.12 9.60
N GLY A 145 1.57 10.97 10.44
CA GLY A 145 0.85 12.02 11.15
C GLY A 145 1.25 13.40 10.67
N GLU A 146 0.28 14.29 10.51
CA GLU A 146 0.51 15.72 10.35
C GLU A 146 0.26 16.39 11.70
N VAL A 147 1.33 16.92 12.30
CA VAL A 147 1.28 17.54 13.62
C VAL A 147 1.49 19.03 13.53
N ILE A 148 0.81 19.79 14.39
CA ILE A 148 1.07 21.22 14.55
C ILE A 148 2.40 21.37 15.31
N PRO A 149 3.36 22.20 14.84
CA PRO A 149 4.68 22.33 15.45
C PRO A 149 4.67 22.75 16.92
N ALA A 150 3.61 23.47 17.34
CA ALA A 150 3.45 24.05 18.67
C ALA A 150 3.64 23.03 19.80
N THR A 151 4.43 23.44 20.78
CA THR A 151 4.64 22.73 22.04
C THR A 151 3.39 22.79 22.92
N ARG A 152 3.31 21.89 23.91
CA ARG A 152 2.20 21.86 24.88
C ARG A 152 1.99 23.20 25.60
N VAL A 153 3.06 23.92 25.92
CA VAL A 153 2.99 25.23 26.60
C VAL A 153 2.36 26.29 25.69
N GLU A 154 2.73 26.30 24.42
CA GLU A 154 2.16 27.24 23.44
C GLU A 154 0.69 26.95 23.18
N VAL A 155 0.31 25.67 23.13
CA VAL A 155 -1.08 25.23 23.06
C VAL A 155 -1.88 25.76 24.25
N GLN A 156 -1.40 25.56 25.47
CA GLN A 156 -2.07 26.02 26.69
C GLN A 156 -2.18 27.55 26.73
N ARG A 157 -1.13 28.27 26.33
CA ARG A 157 -1.15 29.73 26.24
C ARG A 157 -2.21 30.21 25.24
N THR A 158 -2.30 29.59 24.07
CA THR A 158 -3.33 29.90 23.08
C THR A 158 -4.73 29.60 23.61
N GLN A 159 -4.94 28.48 24.30
CA GLN A 159 -6.23 28.18 24.92
C GLN A 159 -6.62 29.22 25.97
N HIS A 160 -5.69 29.67 26.80
CA HIS A 160 -5.96 30.71 27.80
C HIS A 160 -6.32 32.06 27.15
N GLN A 161 -5.62 32.45 26.08
CA GLN A 161 -5.99 33.63 25.30
C GLN A 161 -7.41 33.52 24.75
N LEU A 162 -7.75 32.38 24.13
CA LEU A 162 -9.09 32.15 23.58
C LEU A 162 -10.18 32.20 24.65
N GLN A 163 -9.92 31.78 25.88
CA GLN A 163 -10.88 31.88 26.99
C GLN A 163 -11.28 33.32 27.33
N THR A 164 -10.39 34.29 27.10
CA THR A 164 -10.68 35.71 27.33
C THR A 164 -11.43 36.37 26.18
N GLU A 165 -11.37 35.79 24.98
CA GLU A 165 -11.99 36.33 23.78
C GLU A 165 -13.52 36.13 23.75
N ARG A 166 -14.17 36.80 22.79
CA ARG A 166 -15.61 36.71 22.52
C ARG A 166 -15.81 36.29 21.07
N PHE A 167 -16.73 35.35 20.85
CA PHE A 167 -16.96 34.70 19.58
C PHE A 167 -18.36 35.03 19.05
N PRO A 168 -18.58 34.98 17.74
CA PRO A 168 -19.88 35.27 17.15
C PRO A 168 -21.02 34.44 17.78
N PRO A 169 -22.22 35.01 17.87
CA PRO A 169 -23.39 34.28 18.31
C PRO A 169 -23.71 33.12 17.35
N LEU A 170 -24.35 32.08 17.87
CA LEU A 170 -24.83 30.95 17.05
C LEU A 170 -25.97 31.38 16.11
N VAL A 171 -26.81 32.32 16.56
CA VAL A 171 -27.94 32.87 15.81
C VAL A 171 -27.71 34.37 15.61
N PRO A 172 -27.91 34.92 14.40
CA PRO A 172 -27.82 36.35 14.16
C PRO A 172 -28.70 37.15 15.14
N GLY A 173 -28.11 38.15 15.81
CA GLY A 173 -28.80 39.02 16.77
C GLY A 173 -28.68 38.63 18.25
N GLN A 174 -28.09 37.47 18.58
CA GLN A 174 -27.79 37.08 19.96
C GLN A 174 -26.45 37.69 20.46
N PRO A 175 -26.18 37.74 21.78
CA PRO A 175 -24.92 38.24 22.29
C PRO A 175 -23.74 37.32 21.94
N HIS A 176 -22.54 37.89 21.90
CA HIS A 176 -21.32 37.14 21.69
C HIS A 176 -21.10 36.08 22.78
N ARG A 177 -20.59 34.92 22.36
CA ARG A 177 -20.35 33.76 23.21
C ARG A 177 -18.92 33.76 23.75
N ALA A 178 -18.74 33.31 24.98
CA ALA A 178 -17.41 32.98 25.51
C ALA A 178 -16.93 31.64 24.94
N PHE A 179 -15.61 31.38 24.95
CA PHE A 179 -15.02 30.16 24.37
C PHE A 179 -15.64 28.86 24.90
N HIS A 180 -15.91 28.79 26.21
CA HIS A 180 -16.51 27.61 26.85
C HIS A 180 -17.97 27.36 26.44
N GLN A 181 -18.66 28.37 25.87
CA GLN A 181 -20.02 28.27 25.37
C GLN A 181 -20.08 27.80 23.90
N LEU A 182 -18.92 27.68 23.24
CA LEU A 182 -18.83 27.10 21.90
C LEU A 182 -18.93 25.59 21.98
N PHE A 183 -19.41 24.95 20.90
CA PHE A 183 -19.37 23.49 20.81
C PHE A 183 -17.93 22.98 20.77
N LYS A 184 -17.68 21.74 21.22
CA LYS A 184 -16.32 21.17 21.26
C LYS A 184 -15.62 21.20 19.89
N GLU A 185 -16.37 20.95 18.82
CA GLU A 185 -15.86 21.02 17.44
C GLU A 185 -15.47 22.45 17.06
N GLU A 186 -16.30 23.45 17.42
CA GLU A 186 -16.04 24.87 17.19
C GLU A 186 -14.82 25.34 18.01
N GLN A 187 -14.72 24.93 19.28
CA GLN A 187 -13.55 25.18 20.14
C GLN A 187 -12.27 24.61 19.51
N ALA A 188 -12.32 23.37 19.03
CA ALA A 188 -11.19 22.71 18.37
C ALA A 188 -10.79 23.43 17.08
N ALA A 189 -11.76 23.82 16.24
CA ALA A 189 -11.51 24.54 14.98
C ALA A 189 -10.87 25.91 15.22
N VAL A 190 -11.40 26.69 16.17
CA VAL A 190 -10.83 27.99 16.56
C VAL A 190 -9.42 27.84 17.12
N THR A 191 -9.21 26.86 18.00
CA THR A 191 -7.88 26.58 18.60
C THR A 191 -6.88 26.18 17.52
N LYS A 192 -7.26 25.26 16.63
CA LYS A 192 -6.44 24.83 15.48
C LYS A 192 -6.07 26.01 14.61
N LYS A 193 -7.04 26.85 14.21
CA LYS A 193 -6.80 28.02 13.36
C LYS A 193 -5.83 29.00 14.01
N ARG A 194 -5.99 29.28 15.31
CA ARG A 194 -5.09 30.19 16.05
C ARG A 194 -3.66 29.62 16.16
N LEU A 195 -3.53 28.32 16.39
CA LEU A 195 -2.22 27.66 16.46
C LEU A 195 -1.54 27.58 15.10
N GLN A 196 -2.26 27.33 14.02
CA GLN A 196 -1.72 27.36 12.66
C GLN A 196 -1.17 28.74 12.31
N GLU A 197 -1.89 29.81 12.66
CA GLU A 197 -1.43 31.19 12.45
C GLU A 197 -0.16 31.48 13.27
N TYR A 198 -0.17 31.12 14.55
CA TYR A 198 1.01 31.23 15.40
C TYR A 198 2.21 30.47 14.82
N CYS A 199 2.00 29.22 14.38
CA CYS A 199 3.08 28.40 13.84
C CYS A 199 3.60 28.90 12.49
N ARG A 200 2.73 29.46 11.65
CA ARG A 200 3.12 30.13 10.41
C ARG A 200 4.11 31.26 10.68
N ILE A 201 3.89 32.04 11.74
CA ILE A 201 4.76 33.17 12.11
C ILE A 201 6.04 32.68 12.82
N ALA A 202 5.89 31.89 13.88
CA ALA A 202 6.97 31.49 14.78
C ALA A 202 7.86 30.37 14.21
N TYR A 203 7.27 29.38 13.53
CA TYR A 203 7.96 28.20 13.01
C TYR A 203 8.13 28.20 11.49
N LYS A 204 7.58 29.21 10.79
CA LYS A 204 7.54 29.30 9.31
C LYS A 204 6.88 28.11 8.61
N ARG A 205 6.05 27.36 9.35
CA ARG A 205 5.29 26.21 8.86
C ARG A 205 4.08 25.95 9.76
N GLN A 206 2.98 25.50 9.16
CA GLN A 206 1.75 25.20 9.89
C GLN A 206 1.71 23.76 10.40
N HIS A 207 2.36 22.84 9.67
CA HIS A 207 2.36 21.41 9.94
C HIS A 207 3.79 20.85 9.81
N VAL A 208 4.01 19.73 10.49
CA VAL A 208 5.17 18.85 10.29
C VAL A 208 4.64 17.45 10.06
N THR A 209 5.03 16.85 8.94
CA THR A 209 4.75 15.44 8.67
C THR A 209 5.73 14.58 9.47
N LYS A 210 5.19 13.59 10.18
CA LYS A 210 5.93 12.57 10.89
C LYS A 210 5.64 11.20 10.31
N LEU A 211 6.69 10.43 10.07
CA LEU A 211 6.61 9.03 9.66
C LEU A 211 7.15 8.17 10.79
N GLU A 212 6.39 7.17 11.20
CA GLU A 212 6.79 6.25 12.28
C GLU A 212 6.47 4.82 11.84
N GLU A 213 7.48 3.95 11.82
CA GLU A 213 7.23 2.52 11.63
C GLU A 213 6.56 1.96 12.89
N ARG A 214 5.36 1.42 12.72
CA ARG A 214 4.57 0.80 13.78
C ARG A 214 4.42 -0.68 13.48
N HIS A 215 4.18 -1.45 14.53
CA HIS A 215 3.98 -2.89 14.43
C HIS A 215 2.59 -3.23 14.93
N GLN A 216 1.94 -4.17 14.26
CA GLN A 216 0.65 -4.71 14.66
C GLN A 216 0.71 -6.24 14.67
N THR A 217 0.06 -6.84 15.65
CA THR A 217 -0.14 -8.28 15.71
C THR A 217 -1.49 -8.63 15.09
N ILE A 218 -1.46 -9.54 14.10
CA ILE A 218 -2.64 -10.07 13.41
C ILE A 218 -2.89 -11.49 13.90
N CYS A 219 -4.01 -11.69 14.60
CA CYS A 219 -4.45 -13.00 15.05
C CYS A 219 -4.93 -13.86 13.87
N GLN A 220 -4.19 -14.93 13.55
CA GLN A 220 -4.52 -15.87 12.48
C GLN A 220 -5.65 -16.84 12.83
N ARG A 221 -6.18 -16.76 14.06
CA ARG A 221 -7.26 -17.61 14.57
C ARG A 221 -8.61 -16.90 14.73
N GLU A 222 -8.63 -15.59 14.53
CA GLU A 222 -9.86 -14.81 14.62
C GLU A 222 -10.90 -15.30 13.60
N ASN A 223 -12.18 -15.14 13.92
CA ASN A 223 -13.29 -15.47 13.03
C ASN A 223 -13.10 -14.76 11.68
N PRO A 224 -12.94 -15.49 10.56
CA PRO A 224 -12.53 -14.92 9.28
C PRO A 224 -13.69 -14.35 8.46
N PHE A 225 -14.80 -13.91 9.07
CA PHE A 225 -15.97 -13.40 8.34
C PHE A 225 -15.58 -12.37 7.26
N TYR A 226 -14.80 -11.34 7.62
CA TYR A 226 -14.39 -10.29 6.68
C TYR A 226 -13.50 -10.84 5.56
N VAL A 227 -12.49 -11.63 5.90
CA VAL A 227 -11.57 -12.26 4.93
C VAL A 227 -12.34 -13.16 3.96
N ASN A 228 -13.33 -13.91 4.44
CA ASN A 228 -14.18 -14.77 3.63
C ASN A 228 -15.07 -13.95 2.68
N THR A 229 -15.62 -12.82 3.13
CA THR A 229 -16.36 -11.90 2.27
C THR A 229 -15.48 -11.35 1.15
N VAL A 230 -14.25 -10.91 1.47
CA VAL A 230 -13.27 -10.43 0.47
C VAL A 230 -12.96 -11.52 -0.55
N ARG A 231 -12.75 -12.76 -0.11
CA ARG A 231 -12.51 -13.92 -0.99
C ARG A 231 -13.66 -14.12 -1.95
N SER A 232 -14.89 -14.23 -1.42
CA SER A 232 -16.09 -14.46 -2.22
C SER A 232 -16.28 -13.37 -3.28
N PHE A 233 -16.06 -12.11 -2.92
CA PHE A 233 -16.20 -11.00 -3.87
C PHE A 233 -15.10 -10.97 -4.93
N ARG A 234 -13.85 -11.28 -4.55
CA ARG A 234 -12.72 -11.39 -5.49
C ARG A 234 -12.97 -12.50 -6.51
N ASP A 235 -13.38 -13.67 -6.03
CA ASP A 235 -13.56 -14.85 -6.89
C ASP A 235 -14.72 -14.63 -7.86
N ARG A 236 -15.84 -14.04 -7.41
CA ARG A 236 -16.93 -13.58 -8.28
C ARG A 236 -16.46 -12.57 -9.33
N ARG A 237 -15.58 -11.63 -8.97
CA ARG A 237 -15.01 -10.68 -9.93
C ARG A 237 -14.14 -11.38 -10.97
N TYR A 238 -13.39 -12.41 -10.60
CA TYR A 238 -12.55 -13.16 -11.53
C TYR A 238 -13.38 -13.90 -12.58
N GLU A 239 -14.52 -14.46 -12.21
CA GLU A 239 -15.48 -15.06 -13.15
C GLU A 239 -15.88 -14.04 -14.24
N TYR A 240 -16.39 -12.87 -13.86
CA TYR A 240 -16.77 -11.84 -14.82
C TYR A 240 -15.59 -11.30 -15.62
N LYS A 241 -14.39 -11.19 -15.01
CA LYS A 241 -13.18 -10.79 -15.73
C LYS A 241 -12.78 -11.82 -16.79
N GLY A 242 -12.93 -13.11 -16.48
CA GLY A 242 -12.70 -14.21 -17.42
C GLY A 242 -13.67 -14.16 -18.59
N LEU A 243 -14.97 -14.03 -18.31
CA LEU A 243 -16.00 -13.87 -19.34
C LEU A 243 -15.73 -12.66 -20.24
N ALA A 244 -15.41 -11.50 -19.65
CA ALA A 244 -15.08 -10.30 -20.41
C ALA A 244 -13.83 -10.48 -21.29
N LYS A 245 -12.81 -11.23 -20.83
CA LYS A 245 -11.62 -11.54 -21.63
C LYS A 245 -11.97 -12.46 -22.81
N ALA A 246 -12.78 -13.49 -22.57
CA ALA A 246 -13.24 -14.41 -23.60
C ALA A 246 -14.06 -13.67 -24.69
N SER A 247 -15.06 -12.88 -24.29
CA SER A 247 -15.88 -12.13 -25.25
C SER A 247 -15.07 -11.10 -26.04
N LYS A 248 -14.08 -10.44 -25.44
CA LYS A 248 -13.17 -9.54 -26.18
C LYS A 248 -12.36 -10.28 -27.24
N LYS A 249 -11.90 -11.50 -26.93
CA LYS A 249 -11.19 -12.35 -27.88
C LYS A 249 -12.09 -12.76 -29.05
N GLU A 250 -13.31 -13.22 -28.76
CA GLU A 250 -14.29 -13.59 -29.79
C GLU A 250 -14.62 -12.41 -30.72
N VAL A 251 -14.82 -11.22 -30.17
CA VAL A 251 -15.05 -10.01 -30.97
C VAL A 251 -13.84 -9.68 -31.85
N ALA A 252 -12.62 -9.75 -31.31
CA ALA A 252 -11.42 -9.48 -32.08
C ALA A 252 -11.24 -10.49 -33.23
N GLU A 253 -11.48 -11.78 -32.98
CA GLU A 253 -11.45 -12.83 -34.03
C GLU A 253 -12.54 -12.62 -35.09
N ALA A 254 -13.73 -12.18 -34.69
CA ALA A 254 -14.81 -11.86 -35.61
C ALA A 254 -14.51 -10.62 -36.49
N MET A 255 -13.76 -9.64 -35.98
CA MET A 255 -13.37 -8.44 -36.74
C MET A 255 -12.23 -8.68 -37.75
N ILE A 256 -11.49 -9.79 -37.61
CA ILE A 256 -10.42 -10.18 -38.55
C ILE A 256 -10.99 -10.95 -39.76
N LYS A 257 -12.18 -11.55 -39.62
CA LYS A 257 -12.91 -12.22 -40.71
C LYS A 257 -13.72 -11.23 -41.54
#